data_AF-A0AAU7WG51-F1
#
_entry.id   AF-A0AAU7WG51-F1
#
_cell.length_a   1.000
_cell.length_b   1.000
_cell.length_c   1.000
_cell.angle_alpha   90.00
_cell.angle_beta   90.00
_cell.angle_gamma   90.00
#
_symmetry.space_group_name_H-M   'P 1'
#
loop_
_entity.id
_entity.type
_entity.pdbx_description
1 polymer ?
#
loop_
_entity_poly.entity_id
_entity_poly.type
_entity_poly.pdbx_seq_one_letter_code
_entity_poly.pdbx_strand_id
1 'polypeptide(L)'
;MRDKVNQLLSLGLGMAVLSKEQVEKAVNRLVEKGNLTKAESTQLIDELLEKGEQSKQELNQALKDRVNEILSEMNVATKDEIKALELRIQQLEERLNP
;
A
#
# COMPACT_ATOMS: atom_id res chain seq x y z
N MET A 1 12.67 27.79 -1.49
CA MET A 1 12.54 27.32 -0.08
C MET A 1 11.29 26.50 0.16
N ARG A 2 10.11 26.87 -0.40
CA ARG A 2 8.87 26.08 -0.36
C ARG A 2 9.03 24.63 -0.84
N ASP A 3 9.74 24.41 -1.94
CA ASP A 3 9.98 23.06 -2.45
C ASP A 3 10.70 22.16 -1.46
N LYS A 4 11.67 22.67 -0.69
CA LYS A 4 12.41 21.85 0.29
C LYS A 4 11.56 21.44 1.48
N VAL A 5 10.57 22.25 1.88
CA VAL A 5 9.63 21.90 2.95
C VAL A 5 8.61 20.89 2.45
N ASN A 6 8.08 21.08 1.24
CA ASN A 6 7.20 20.11 0.59
C ASN A 6 7.93 18.78 0.35
N GLN A 7 9.20 18.81 -0.06
CA GLN A 7 10.05 17.63 -0.19
C GLN A 7 10.33 16.97 1.15
N LEU A 8 10.69 17.74 2.19
CA LEU A 8 11.00 17.19 3.51
C LEU A 8 9.77 16.58 4.18
N LEU A 9 8.60 17.18 3.99
CA LEU A 9 7.34 16.59 4.39
C LEU A 9 7.02 15.38 3.54
N SER A 10 7.10 15.44 2.20
CA SER A 10 6.85 14.26 1.36
C SER A 10 7.78 13.08 1.69
N LEU A 11 9.04 13.36 2.01
CA LEU A 11 10.05 12.36 2.39
C LEU A 11 9.86 11.85 3.83
N GLY A 12 9.49 12.73 4.77
CA GLY A 12 9.21 12.35 6.17
C GLY A 12 7.83 11.69 6.38
N LEU A 13 6.87 12.00 5.51
CA LEU A 13 5.50 11.46 5.53
C LEU A 13 5.42 10.15 4.72
N GLY A 14 6.23 9.97 3.68
CA GLY A 14 6.21 8.78 2.83
C GLY A 14 6.65 7.48 3.52
N MET A 15 7.30 7.55 4.68
CA MET A 15 7.76 6.39 5.44
C MET A 15 6.82 5.97 6.58
N ALA A 16 5.77 6.75 6.88
CA ALA A 16 4.85 6.46 7.97
C ALA A 16 3.41 6.37 7.45
N VAL A 17 2.68 5.33 7.86
CA VAL A 17 1.21 5.23 7.64
C VAL A 17 0.55 6.31 8.51
N LEU A 18 0.47 7.53 8.02
CA LEU A 18 -0.13 8.66 8.74
C LEU A 18 -1.60 8.76 8.39
N SER A 19 -2.44 8.96 9.41
CA SER A 19 -3.86 9.22 9.20
C SER A 19 -4.08 10.60 8.57
N LYS A 20 -5.22 10.78 7.91
CA LYS A 20 -5.64 12.06 7.35
C LYS A 20 -5.51 13.22 8.35
N GLU A 21 -5.88 13.01 9.61
CA GLU A 21 -5.74 13.98 10.70
C GLU A 21 -4.28 14.43 10.93
N GLN A 22 -3.32 13.53 10.78
CA GLN A 22 -1.90 13.84 10.98
C GLN A 22 -1.35 14.67 9.82
N VAL A 23 -1.79 14.37 8.59
CA VAL A 23 -1.48 15.16 7.38
C VAL A 23 -2.06 16.56 7.51
N GLU A 24 -3.33 16.69 7.87
CA GLU A 24 -4.00 17.97 8.08
C GLU A 24 -3.30 18.80 9.17
N LYS A 25 -2.97 18.20 10.32
CA LYS A 25 -2.21 18.88 11.39
C LYS A 25 -0.84 19.36 10.92
N ALA A 26 -0.12 18.55 10.15
CA ALA A 26 1.21 18.91 9.66
C ALA A 26 1.15 20.09 8.67
N VAL A 27 0.20 20.05 7.74
CA VAL A 27 0.02 21.12 6.74
C VAL A 27 -0.53 22.40 7.38
N ASN A 28 -1.46 22.30 8.33
CA ASN A 28 -2.01 23.47 9.03
C ASN A 28 -0.94 24.26 9.79
N ARG A 29 0.06 23.58 10.39
CA ARG A 29 1.21 24.25 11.02
C ARG A 29 2.03 25.08 10.04
N LEU A 30 2.04 24.74 8.75
CA LEU A 30 2.73 25.52 7.72
C LEU A 30 1.95 26.78 7.36
N VAL A 31 0.63 26.72 7.41
CA VAL A 31 -0.25 27.89 7.24
C VAL A 31 -0.08 28.84 8.41
N GLU A 32 -0.08 28.33 9.65
CA GLU A 32 0.15 29.13 10.86
C GLU A 32 1.50 29.85 10.85
N LYS A 33 2.53 29.20 10.29
CA LYS A 33 3.87 29.79 10.14
C LYS A 33 3.99 30.75 8.95
N GLY A 34 2.91 31.00 8.21
CA GLY A 34 2.88 31.85 7.02
C GLY A 34 3.62 31.27 5.81
N ASN A 35 3.98 29.98 5.83
CA ASN A 35 4.71 29.33 4.73
C ASN A 35 3.78 28.93 3.57
N LEU A 36 2.50 28.69 3.88
CA LEU A 36 1.45 28.34 2.92
C LEU A 36 0.21 29.22 3.13
N THR A 37 -0.46 29.53 2.03
CA THR A 37 -1.82 30.07 2.07
C THR A 37 -2.83 28.96 2.34
N LYS A 38 -4.05 29.32 2.75
CA LYS A 38 -5.15 28.36 2.93
C LYS A 38 -5.45 27.56 1.65
N ALA A 39 -5.39 28.21 0.49
CA ALA A 39 -5.64 27.54 -0.78
C ALA A 39 -4.55 26.49 -1.08
N GLU A 40 -3.28 26.86 -0.90
CA GLU A 40 -2.15 25.95 -1.10
C GLU A 40 -2.16 24.78 -0.10
N SER A 41 -2.64 24.99 1.14
CA SER A 41 -2.75 23.90 2.11
C SER A 41 -3.78 22.84 1.72
N THR A 42 -4.92 23.25 1.17
CA THR A 42 -5.95 22.28 0.75
C THR A 42 -5.43 21.40 -0.37
N GLN A 43 -4.81 22.01 -1.39
CA GLN A 43 -4.20 21.27 -2.49
C GLN A 43 -3.09 20.32 -2.02
N LEU A 44 -2.22 20.77 -1.11
CA LEU A 44 -1.15 19.93 -0.59
C LEU A 44 -1.67 18.74 0.24
N ILE A 45 -2.75 18.92 1.00
CA ILE A 45 -3.38 17.82 1.73
C ILE A 45 -3.89 16.75 0.76
N ASP A 46 -4.61 17.16 -0.28
CA ASP A 46 -5.16 16.23 -1.27
C ASP A 46 -4.06 15.46 -2.01
N GLU A 47 -3.01 16.16 -2.47
CA GLU A 47 -1.86 15.53 -3.14
C GLU A 47 -1.12 14.53 -2.24
N LEU A 48 -0.96 14.84 -0.94
CA LEU A 48 -0.30 13.95 0.02
C LEU A 48 -1.15 12.73 0.35
N LEU A 49 -2.48 12.88 0.44
CA LEU A 49 -3.39 11.76 0.66
C LEU A 49 -3.41 10.81 -0.55
N GLU A 50 -3.50 11.36 -1.76
CA GLU A 50 -3.50 10.57 -3.00
C GLU A 50 -2.20 9.80 -3.17
N LYS A 51 -1.04 10.49 -3.07
CA LYS A 51 0.27 9.83 -3.14
C LYS A 51 0.51 8.83 -2.02
N GLY A 52 -0.02 9.12 -0.82
CA GLY A 52 0.06 8.21 0.32
C GLY A 52 -0.68 6.90 0.06
N GLU A 53 -1.90 6.98 -0.48
CA GLU A 53 -2.68 5.78 -0.82
C GLU A 53 -2.03 4.98 -1.95
N GLN A 54 -1.53 5.65 -3.00
CA GLN A 54 -0.80 4.98 -4.08
C GLN A 54 0.46 4.26 -3.56
N SER A 55 1.30 4.95 -2.78
CA SER A 55 2.52 4.38 -2.21
C SER A 55 2.24 3.18 -1.30
N LYS A 56 1.14 3.25 -0.51
CA LYS A 56 0.68 2.14 0.33
C LYS A 56 0.28 0.92 -0.50
N GLN A 57 -0.42 1.12 -1.63
CA GLN A 57 -0.80 0.03 -2.52
C GLN A 57 0.42 -0.63 -3.16
N GLU A 58 1.37 0.17 -3.67
CA GLU A 58 2.63 -0.32 -4.24
C GLU A 58 3.44 -1.12 -3.21
N LEU A 59 3.55 -0.62 -1.98
CA LEU A 59 4.25 -1.30 -0.89
C LEU A 59 3.54 -2.61 -0.48
N ASN A 60 2.22 -2.61 -0.37
CA ASN A 60 1.46 -3.83 -0.07
C ASN A 60 1.64 -4.89 -1.15
N GLN A 61 1.67 -4.48 -2.42
CA GLN A 61 1.90 -5.39 -3.54
C GLN A 61 3.32 -5.97 -3.50
N ALA A 62 4.34 -5.11 -3.30
CA ALA A 62 5.73 -5.56 -3.17
C ALA A 62 5.92 -6.53 -1.99
N LEU A 63 5.29 -6.26 -0.84
CA LEU A 63 5.30 -7.17 0.30
C LEU A 63 4.62 -8.50 -0.01
N LYS A 64 3.45 -8.48 -0.66
CA LYS A 64 2.73 -9.69 -1.06
C LYS A 64 3.57 -10.54 -2.00
N ASP A 65 4.19 -9.93 -3.00
CA ASP A 65 5.04 -10.62 -3.96
C ASP A 65 6.27 -11.21 -3.27
N ARG A 66 6.89 -10.47 -2.35
CA ARG A 66 8.01 -10.98 -1.57
C ARG A 66 7.65 -12.16 -0.67
N VAL A 67 6.48 -12.11 -0.03
CA VAL A 67 6.00 -13.24 0.79
C VAL A 67 5.71 -14.46 -0.08
N ASN A 68 5.08 -14.27 -1.23
CA ASN A 68 4.82 -15.36 -2.17
C ASN A 68 6.12 -15.98 -2.71
N GLU A 69 7.13 -15.16 -3.02
CA GLU A 69 8.47 -15.61 -3.42
C GLU A 69 9.08 -16.53 -2.36
N ILE A 70 9.12 -16.08 -1.09
CA ILE A 70 9.66 -16.85 0.02
C ILE A 70 8.89 -18.18 0.22
N LEU A 71 7.57 -18.15 0.17
CA LEU A 71 6.75 -19.36 0.32
C LEU A 71 7.00 -20.36 -0.82
N SER A 72 7.19 -19.86 -2.05
CA SER A 72 7.52 -20.68 -3.21
C SER A 72 8.91 -21.31 -3.06
N GLU A 73 9.92 -20.56 -2.62
CA GLU A 73 11.26 -21.09 -2.33
C GLU A 73 11.24 -22.18 -1.24
N MET A 74 10.33 -22.06 -0.27
CA MET A 74 10.11 -23.07 0.77
C MET A 74 9.26 -24.26 0.31
N ASN A 75 8.84 -24.30 -0.96
CA ASN A 75 7.92 -25.31 -1.51
C ASN A 75 6.59 -25.41 -0.78
N VAL A 76 6.08 -24.29 -0.26
CA VAL A 76 4.76 -24.23 0.38
C VAL A 76 3.68 -24.17 -0.69
N ALA A 77 2.82 -25.19 -0.74
CA ALA A 77 1.70 -25.23 -1.68
C ALA A 77 0.66 -24.14 -1.34
N THR A 78 0.18 -23.47 -2.38
CA THR A 78 -0.91 -22.49 -2.28
C THR A 78 -2.26 -23.19 -2.13
N LYS A 79 -3.25 -22.47 -1.58
CA LYS A 79 -4.61 -22.98 -1.46
C LYS A 79 -5.24 -23.32 -2.82
N ASP A 80 -4.90 -22.57 -3.86
CA ASP A 80 -5.45 -22.79 -5.20
C ASP A 80 -4.84 -24.03 -5.87
N GLU A 81 -3.54 -24.28 -5.67
CA GLU A 81 -2.90 -25.53 -6.09
C GLU A 81 -3.52 -26.74 -5.39
N ILE A 82 -3.79 -26.65 -4.08
CA ILE A 82 -4.46 -27.72 -3.32
C ILE A 82 -5.85 -27.99 -3.87
N LYS A 83 -6.67 -26.95 -4.10
CA LYS A 83 -8.01 -27.11 -4.68
C LYS A 83 -7.97 -27.71 -6.08
N ALA A 84 -6.99 -27.33 -6.90
CA ALA A 84 -6.82 -27.90 -8.23
C ALA A 84 -6.49 -29.40 -8.16
N LEU A 85 -5.70 -29.82 -7.17
CA LEU A 85 -5.43 -31.23 -6.90
C LEU A 85 -6.68 -31.96 -6.39
N GLU A 86 -7.44 -31.37 -5.46
CA GLU A 86 -8.70 -31.94 -4.96
C GLU A 86 -9.69 -32.20 -6.10
N LEU A 87 -9.90 -31.22 -6.99
CA LEU A 87 -10.80 -31.37 -8.14
C LEU A 87 -10.32 -32.48 -9.09
N ARG A 88 -9.01 -32.55 -9.35
CA ARG A 88 -8.44 -33.58 -10.21
C ARG A 88 -8.58 -34.97 -9.58
N ILE A 89 -8.45 -35.10 -8.27
CA ILE A 89 -8.68 -36.35 -7.54
C ILE A 89 -10.14 -36.77 -7.67
N GLN A 90 -11.09 -35.87 -7.42
CA GLN A 90 -12.51 -36.15 -7.53
C GLN A 90 -12.88 -36.68 -8.94
N GLN A 91 -12.37 -36.04 -10.00
CA GLN A 91 -12.61 -36.49 -11.38
C GLN A 91 -12.03 -37.88 -11.66
N LEU A 92 -10.92 -38.24 -11.03
CA LEU A 92 -10.32 -39.56 -11.19
C LEU A 92 -11.13 -40.61 -10.41
N GLU A 93 -11.61 -40.27 -9.22
CA GLU A 93 -12.46 -41.13 -8.40
C GLU A 93 -13.79 -41.46 -9.12
N GLU A 94 -14.46 -40.45 -9.69
CA GLU A 94 -15.67 -40.61 -10.49
C GLU A 94 -15.47 -41.53 -11.71
N ARG A 95 -14.26 -41.54 -12.29
CA ARG A 95 -13.94 -42.42 -13.43
C ARG A 95 -13.62 -43.85 -13.03
N LEU A 96 -13.15 -44.06 -11.80
CA LEU A 96 -12.75 -45.38 -11.28
C LEU A 96 -13.90 -46.11 -10.58
N ASN A 97 -14.89 -45.38 -10.08
CA ASN A 97 -16.14 -45.90 -9.54
C ASN A 97 -17.33 -45.28 -10.28
N PRO A 98 -17.74 -45.84 -11.44
CA PRO A 98 -18.92 -45.37 -12.17
C PRO A 98 -20.24 -45.64 -11.45
#